data_AF-A0A929DHJ6-F1
#
_entry.id   AF-A0A929DHJ6-F1
#
_cell.length_a   1.000
_cell.length_b   1.000
_cell.length_c   1.000
_cell.angle_alpha   90.00
_cell.angle_beta   90.00
_cell.angle_gamma   90.00
#
_symmetry.space_group_name_H-M   'P 1'
#
loop_
_entity.id
_entity.type
_entity.pdbx_description
1 polymer ?
#
loop_
_entity_poly.entity_id
_entity_poly.type
_entity_poly.pdbx_seq_one_letter_code
_entity_poly.pdbx_strand_id
1 'polypeptide(L)'
;MKTIFLKITIFSLLIFYIAIVILISCKKVEEVNQDPEIEPLKHGFKVSAAVGYCASLANTLFRGEDLPDNVLFQSASNDEYSGSGIMYVTINNSYPLPFNSNIGQIIIACLWDVNRDKSDYSGVITAIFTDIDILEAKYEFIGIHTIPVIEMEDGNILTLFAEQDIFIGAGSDTLLNLNLTNPQFNLEMDRLGTEQPSDAFGAVKQNVWFITINHNNTISDIYDDEFTINGGGQIVEFTSVSSGILYHAMIGAKFIHNTCEVNPIAGVGFIQNLKAGTKLDLGHIFLNFHDKCDGKAYVEFANGKYLTSNHRNVNLNFY
;
A
#
# COMPACT_ATOMS: atom_id res chain seq x y z
N MET A 1 44.59 -19.92 -56.61
CA MET A 1 44.23 -18.54 -56.20
C MET A 1 42.71 -18.37 -56.01
N LYS A 2 41.85 -18.73 -56.99
CA LYS A 2 40.37 -18.64 -56.88
C LYS A 2 39.75 -19.39 -55.68
N THR A 3 40.22 -20.58 -55.37
CA THR A 3 39.71 -21.42 -54.25
C THR A 3 40.02 -20.85 -52.87
N ILE A 4 41.13 -20.12 -52.71
CA ILE A 4 41.51 -19.49 -51.45
C ILE A 4 40.62 -18.26 -51.20
N PHE A 5 40.40 -17.45 -52.24
CA PHE A 5 39.50 -16.29 -52.19
C PHE A 5 38.05 -16.67 -51.83
N LEU A 6 37.55 -17.77 -52.39
CA LEU A 6 36.22 -18.28 -52.08
C LEU A 6 36.06 -18.68 -50.61
N LYS A 7 37.06 -19.37 -50.03
CA LYS A 7 37.04 -19.77 -48.62
C LYS A 7 37.06 -18.58 -47.65
N ILE A 8 37.86 -17.56 -47.93
CA ILE A 8 37.93 -16.33 -47.11
C ILE A 8 36.60 -15.57 -47.14
N THR A 9 35.94 -15.53 -48.30
CA THR A 9 34.65 -14.85 -48.46
C THR A 9 33.53 -15.56 -47.68
N ILE A 10 33.46 -16.89 -47.76
CA ILE A 10 32.48 -17.70 -47.00
C ILE A 10 32.67 -17.55 -45.50
N PHE A 11 33.92 -17.59 -45.01
CA PHE A 11 34.23 -17.44 -43.60
C PHE A 11 33.85 -16.05 -43.06
N SER A 12 34.10 -14.99 -43.85
CA SER A 12 33.72 -13.62 -43.48
C SER A 12 32.19 -13.44 -43.40
N LEU A 13 31.45 -14.04 -44.35
CA LEU A 13 29.97 -14.03 -44.33
C LEU A 13 29.41 -14.77 -43.12
N LEU A 14 30.02 -15.90 -42.72
CA LEU A 14 29.62 -16.65 -41.54
C LEU A 14 29.81 -15.83 -40.25
N ILE A 15 30.97 -15.19 -40.09
CA ILE A 15 31.25 -14.31 -38.93
C ILE A 15 30.26 -13.16 -38.87
N PHE A 16 29.99 -12.51 -40.02
CA PHE A 16 29.04 -11.41 -40.09
C PHE A 16 27.62 -11.86 -39.71
N TYR A 17 27.19 -13.04 -40.17
CA TYR A 17 25.90 -13.61 -39.80
C TYR A 17 25.82 -13.93 -38.30
N ILE A 18 26.86 -14.50 -37.71
CA ILE A 18 26.93 -14.78 -36.26
C ILE A 18 26.87 -13.47 -35.46
N ALA A 19 27.60 -12.44 -35.88
CA ALA A 19 27.57 -11.13 -35.23
C ALA A 19 26.16 -10.50 -35.28
N ILE A 20 25.46 -10.59 -36.40
CA ILE A 20 24.07 -10.14 -36.53
C ILE A 20 23.14 -10.94 -35.62
N VAL A 21 23.26 -12.26 -35.56
CA VAL A 21 22.43 -13.11 -34.69
C VAL A 21 22.67 -12.77 -33.22
N ILE A 22 23.93 -12.56 -32.80
CA ILE A 22 24.26 -12.14 -31.43
C ILE A 22 23.65 -10.77 -31.14
N LEU A 23 23.80 -9.79 -32.04
CA LEU A 23 23.25 -8.44 -31.87
C LEU A 23 21.71 -8.44 -31.76
N ILE A 24 21.02 -9.23 -32.59
CA ILE A 24 19.55 -9.36 -32.54
C ILE A 24 19.11 -10.10 -31.28
N SER A 25 19.86 -11.12 -30.86
CA SER A 25 19.56 -11.88 -29.64
C SER A 25 19.73 -11.01 -28.39
N CYS A 26 20.80 -10.21 -28.30
CA CYS A 26 21.03 -9.28 -27.19
C CYS A 26 19.90 -8.27 -27.02
N LYS A 27 19.40 -7.69 -28.13
CA LYS A 27 18.24 -6.77 -28.07
C LYS A 27 16.97 -7.44 -27.56
N LYS A 28 16.74 -8.70 -27.94
CA LYS A 28 15.57 -9.46 -27.48
C LYS A 28 15.69 -9.88 -26.01
N VAL A 29 16.91 -10.03 -25.50
CA VAL A 29 17.17 -10.29 -24.07
C VAL A 29 16.93 -9.03 -23.24
N GLU A 30 17.30 -7.84 -23.72
CA GLU A 30 16.97 -6.57 -23.05
C GLU A 30 15.47 -6.33 -22.94
N GLU A 31 14.66 -6.70 -23.95
CA GLU A 31 13.19 -6.61 -23.88
C GLU A 31 12.57 -7.50 -22.77
N VAL A 32 13.28 -8.53 -22.27
CA VAL A 32 12.81 -9.48 -21.23
C VAL A 32 13.52 -9.23 -19.88
N ASN A 33 14.39 -8.22 -19.81
CA ASN A 33 15.18 -7.89 -18.63
C ASN A 33 14.70 -6.59 -17.99
N GLN A 34 13.39 -6.49 -17.74
CA GLN A 34 12.78 -5.36 -17.04
C GLN A 34 12.64 -5.68 -15.55
N ASP A 35 13.07 -4.74 -14.72
CA ASP A 35 12.79 -4.78 -13.29
C ASP A 35 11.27 -4.68 -13.06
N PRO A 36 10.75 -5.29 -11.98
CA PRO A 36 9.33 -5.25 -11.70
C PRO A 36 8.83 -3.84 -11.38
N GLU A 37 7.63 -3.52 -11.84
CA GLU A 37 6.94 -2.27 -11.51
C GLU A 37 6.35 -2.36 -10.10
N ILE A 38 7.18 -2.11 -9.08
CA ILE A 38 6.81 -2.22 -7.65
C ILE A 38 5.94 -1.04 -7.16
N GLU A 39 5.85 0.05 -7.92
CA GLU A 39 5.22 1.30 -7.48
C GLU A 39 3.81 1.12 -6.90
N PRO A 40 2.92 0.33 -7.50
CA PRO A 40 1.56 0.23 -6.95
C PRO A 40 1.50 -0.59 -5.66
N LEU A 41 2.40 -1.56 -5.51
CA LEU A 41 2.58 -2.28 -4.25
C LEU A 41 3.07 -1.33 -3.15
N LYS A 42 4.02 -0.46 -3.50
CA LYS A 42 4.54 0.57 -2.60
C LYS A 42 3.46 1.56 -2.18
N HIS A 43 2.65 2.05 -3.11
CA HIS A 43 1.51 2.91 -2.81
C HIS A 43 0.52 2.24 -1.85
N GLY A 44 0.05 1.03 -2.19
CA GLY A 44 -0.88 0.28 -1.35
C GLY A 44 -0.32 0.08 0.06
N PHE A 45 0.95 -0.28 0.17
CA PHE A 45 1.62 -0.49 1.45
C PHE A 45 1.77 0.78 2.28
N LYS A 46 2.27 1.89 1.71
CA LYS A 46 2.45 3.15 2.44
C LYS A 46 1.11 3.73 2.90
N VAL A 47 0.07 3.66 2.07
CA VAL A 47 -1.27 4.12 2.46
C VAL A 47 -1.86 3.22 3.55
N SER A 48 -1.75 1.89 3.42
CA SER A 48 -2.18 0.97 4.48
C SER A 48 -1.45 1.18 5.79
N ALA A 49 -0.15 1.45 5.77
CA ALA A 49 0.62 1.75 6.97
C ALA A 49 0.14 3.06 7.62
N ALA A 50 -0.10 4.11 6.82
CA ALA A 50 -0.60 5.38 7.31
C ALA A 50 -2.04 5.29 7.88
N VAL A 51 -2.93 4.57 7.20
CA VAL A 51 -4.30 4.31 7.67
C VAL A 51 -4.28 3.48 8.95
N GLY A 52 -3.47 2.43 9.01
CA GLY A 52 -3.27 1.63 10.21
C GLY A 52 -2.81 2.48 11.40
N TYR A 53 -1.83 3.34 11.19
CA TYR A 53 -1.36 4.28 12.21
C TYR A 53 -2.49 5.21 12.72
N CYS A 54 -3.32 5.75 11.81
CA CYS A 54 -4.47 6.57 12.18
C CYS A 54 -5.54 5.78 12.95
N ALA A 55 -5.82 4.54 12.55
CA ALA A 55 -6.78 3.67 13.20
C ALA A 55 -6.32 3.23 14.59
N SER A 56 -5.02 2.97 14.77
CA SER A 56 -4.40 2.70 16.06
C SER A 56 -4.60 3.87 17.03
N LEU A 57 -4.22 5.10 16.61
CA LEU A 57 -4.48 6.32 17.39
C LEU A 57 -5.96 6.53 17.75
N ALA A 58 -6.85 6.28 16.79
CA ALA A 58 -8.28 6.42 16.99
C ALA A 58 -8.81 5.42 18.01
N ASN A 59 -8.37 4.16 17.96
CA ASN A 59 -8.76 3.15 18.95
C ASN A 59 -8.24 3.52 20.35
N THR A 60 -6.99 3.97 20.50
CA THR A 60 -6.45 4.48 21.77
C THR A 60 -7.36 5.58 22.34
N LEU A 61 -7.80 6.53 21.50
CA LEU A 61 -8.77 7.56 21.89
C LEU A 61 -10.13 6.97 22.29
N PHE A 62 -10.70 6.03 21.51
CA PHE A 62 -12.03 5.47 21.76
C PHE A 62 -12.09 4.73 23.10
N ARG A 63 -10.96 4.13 23.51
CA ARG A 63 -10.78 3.47 24.81
C ARG A 63 -10.63 4.45 25.97
N GLY A 64 -10.37 5.72 25.69
CA GLY A 64 -10.09 6.74 26.71
C GLY A 64 -8.69 6.60 27.32
N GLU A 65 -7.76 5.98 26.60
CA GLU A 65 -6.35 5.87 27.00
C GLU A 65 -5.58 7.16 26.66
N ASP A 66 -4.40 7.32 27.26
CA ASP A 66 -3.54 8.48 26.99
C ASP A 66 -2.97 8.42 25.57
N LEU A 67 -3.15 9.50 24.81
CA LEU A 67 -2.58 9.65 23.47
C LEU A 67 -1.09 10.02 23.56
N PRO A 68 -0.28 9.65 22.54
CA PRO A 68 1.13 10.05 22.48
C PRO A 68 1.32 11.58 22.49
N ASP A 69 2.48 12.03 23.00
CA ASP A 69 2.77 13.46 23.19
C ASP A 69 2.72 14.30 21.89
N ASN A 70 2.84 13.68 20.72
CA ASN A 70 2.75 14.36 19.42
C ASN A 70 1.31 14.56 18.92
N VAL A 71 0.32 14.17 19.72
CA VAL A 71 -1.11 14.21 19.38
C VAL A 71 -1.83 15.23 20.26
N LEU A 72 -2.46 16.21 19.62
CA LEU A 72 -3.37 17.14 20.29
C LEU A 72 -4.81 16.76 19.95
N PHE A 73 -5.63 16.55 20.97
CA PHE A 73 -7.04 16.20 20.78
C PHE A 73 -7.96 17.35 21.18
N GLN A 74 -8.92 17.66 20.30
CA GLN A 74 -10.01 18.59 20.56
C GLN A 74 -11.33 17.84 20.46
N SER A 75 -12.00 17.66 21.60
CA SER A 75 -13.34 17.08 21.63
C SER A 75 -14.38 18.03 21.03
N ALA A 76 -15.39 17.43 20.42
CA ALA A 76 -16.62 18.09 20.02
C ALA A 76 -17.79 17.42 20.73
N SER A 77 -18.85 18.19 21.00
CA SER A 77 -20.10 17.65 21.52
C SER A 77 -20.96 17.19 20.34
N ASN A 78 -21.38 15.92 20.36
CA ASN A 78 -22.42 15.41 19.48
C ASN A 78 -23.42 14.63 20.32
N ASP A 79 -24.72 14.92 20.18
CA ASP A 79 -25.79 14.24 20.91
C ASP A 79 -26.15 12.87 20.28
N GLU A 80 -25.68 12.59 19.06
CA GLU A 80 -26.00 11.38 18.28
C GLU A 80 -25.04 10.21 18.53
N TYR A 81 -23.80 10.48 18.98
CA TYR A 81 -22.75 9.48 19.18
C TYR A 81 -22.15 9.56 20.59
N SER A 82 -21.45 8.51 21.03
CA SER A 82 -20.73 8.53 22.31
C SER A 82 -19.63 9.60 22.35
N GLY A 83 -19.04 9.94 21.21
CA GLY A 83 -18.16 11.08 21.10
C GLY A 83 -17.79 11.48 19.68
N SER A 84 -17.28 12.70 19.55
CA SER A 84 -16.70 13.21 18.32
C SER A 84 -15.52 14.15 18.64
N GLY A 85 -14.64 14.35 17.68
CA GLY A 85 -13.50 15.26 17.86
C GLY A 85 -12.50 15.23 16.72
N ILE A 86 -11.43 16.00 16.89
CA ILE A 86 -10.34 16.13 15.92
C ILE A 86 -9.02 15.91 16.65
N MET A 87 -8.18 15.02 16.12
CA MET A 87 -6.79 14.86 16.50
C MET A 87 -5.88 15.60 15.50
N TYR A 88 -4.92 16.36 16.02
CA TYR A 88 -3.82 16.94 15.27
C TYR A 88 -2.55 16.19 15.63
N VAL A 89 -2.03 15.41 14.69
CA VAL A 89 -0.85 14.58 14.87
C VAL A 89 0.34 15.26 14.20
N THR A 90 1.40 15.48 14.96
CA THR A 90 2.66 16.00 14.41
C THR A 90 3.57 14.84 14.03
N ILE A 91 3.98 14.76 12.77
CA ILE A 91 4.94 13.77 12.27
C ILE A 91 6.31 14.41 12.16
N ASN A 92 7.30 13.85 12.84
CA ASN A 92 8.68 14.36 12.88
C ASN A 92 9.68 13.23 13.17
N ASN A 93 10.96 13.55 13.35
CA ASN A 93 12.00 12.53 13.59
C ASN A 93 11.84 11.76 14.92
N SER A 94 11.13 12.30 15.91
CA SER A 94 10.84 11.63 17.18
C SER A 94 9.57 10.80 17.12
N TYR A 95 8.64 11.18 16.24
CA TYR A 95 7.37 10.50 15.99
C TYR A 95 7.20 10.31 14.48
N PRO A 96 7.99 9.41 13.86
CA PRO A 96 7.91 9.19 12.42
C PRO A 96 6.58 8.55 12.04
N LEU A 97 6.14 8.76 10.79
CA LEU A 97 5.08 7.95 10.22
C LEU A 97 5.73 6.69 9.60
N PRO A 98 5.26 5.46 9.89
CA PRO A 98 5.86 4.26 9.33
C PRO A 98 5.98 4.32 7.81
N PHE A 99 7.15 3.98 7.28
CA PHE A 99 7.48 4.00 5.84
C PHE A 99 7.27 5.36 5.16
N ASN A 100 7.44 6.46 5.91
CA ASN A 100 7.46 7.81 5.36
C ASN A 100 8.60 8.61 5.97
N SER A 101 9.41 9.24 5.13
CA SER A 101 10.54 10.08 5.55
C SER A 101 10.17 11.56 5.70
N ASN A 102 8.96 11.96 5.29
CA ASN A 102 8.52 13.35 5.34
C ASN A 102 8.01 13.74 6.73
N ILE A 103 8.31 14.98 7.10
CA ILE A 103 7.82 15.65 8.31
C ILE A 103 6.59 16.45 7.92
N GLY A 104 5.53 16.40 8.72
CA GLY A 104 4.30 17.12 8.42
C GLY A 104 3.26 16.93 9.52
N GLN A 105 1.99 17.01 9.14
CA GLN A 105 0.88 16.84 10.07
C GLN A 105 -0.19 15.92 9.48
N ILE A 106 -0.86 15.20 10.38
CA ILE A 106 -2.07 14.44 10.06
C ILE A 106 -3.21 15.04 10.88
N ILE A 107 -4.33 15.34 10.23
CA ILE A 107 -5.57 15.74 10.90
C ILE A 107 -6.53 14.56 10.82
N ILE A 108 -6.94 14.03 11.96
CA ILE A 108 -7.86 12.91 12.04
C ILE A 108 -9.17 13.39 12.67
N ALA A 109 -10.24 13.37 11.89
CA ALA A 109 -11.59 13.60 12.38
C ALA A 109 -12.18 12.27 12.85
N CYS A 110 -12.80 12.24 14.01
CA CYS A 110 -13.33 11.02 14.62
C CYS A 110 -14.80 11.18 15.00
N LEU A 111 -15.59 10.16 14.67
CA LEU A 111 -16.92 9.90 15.20
C LEU A 111 -16.90 8.47 15.76
N TRP A 112 -17.27 8.28 17.02
CA TRP A 112 -17.23 6.94 17.61
C TRP A 112 -18.40 6.69 18.54
N ASP A 113 -18.78 5.42 18.61
CA ASP A 113 -19.80 4.95 19.52
C ASP A 113 -19.22 3.90 20.46
N VAL A 114 -19.34 4.16 21.74
CA VAL A 114 -18.96 3.22 22.81
C VAL A 114 -20.24 2.52 23.21
N ASN A 115 -20.50 1.37 22.60
CA ASN A 115 -21.59 0.53 23.04
C ASN A 115 -21.23 -0.07 24.41
N ARG A 116 -21.60 0.57 25.51
CA ARG A 116 -21.18 0.18 26.87
C ARG A 116 -21.49 -1.28 27.26
N ASP A 117 -22.37 -1.95 26.52
CA ASP A 117 -22.76 -3.34 26.76
C ASP A 117 -21.89 -4.37 26.01
N LYS A 118 -21.09 -3.92 25.02
CA LYS A 118 -20.11 -4.75 24.31
C LYS A 118 -18.75 -4.07 24.45
N SER A 119 -17.70 -4.81 24.78
CA SER A 119 -16.33 -4.28 24.86
C SER A 119 -15.76 -3.91 23.47
N ASP A 120 -16.60 -3.48 22.54
CA ASP A 120 -16.29 -3.23 21.14
C ASP A 120 -16.17 -1.71 20.96
N TYR A 121 -14.93 -1.21 20.94
CA TYR A 121 -14.66 0.19 20.63
C TYR A 121 -14.70 0.36 19.12
N SER A 122 -15.62 1.20 18.64
CA SER A 122 -15.86 1.33 17.20
C SER A 122 -16.15 2.77 16.78
N GLY A 123 -15.72 3.12 15.57
CA GLY A 123 -15.90 4.47 15.04
C GLY A 123 -15.53 4.57 13.58
N VAL A 124 -15.86 5.72 13.00
CA VAL A 124 -15.47 6.10 11.65
C VAL A 124 -14.55 7.31 11.77
N ILE A 125 -13.40 7.24 11.12
CA ILE A 125 -12.45 8.35 11.04
C ILE A 125 -12.29 8.85 9.61
N THR A 126 -11.86 10.10 9.49
CA THR A 126 -11.36 10.71 8.27
C THR A 126 -9.92 11.14 8.54
N ALA A 127 -8.99 10.86 7.64
CA ALA A 127 -7.60 11.27 7.79
C ALA A 127 -7.17 12.22 6.68
N ILE A 128 -6.48 13.30 7.05
CA ILE A 128 -5.94 14.30 6.14
C ILE A 128 -4.44 14.38 6.35
N PHE A 129 -3.68 14.30 5.26
CA PHE A 129 -2.23 14.36 5.26
C PHE A 129 -1.77 15.69 4.68
N THR A 130 -1.22 16.55 5.53
CA THR A 130 -0.66 17.85 5.13
C THR A 130 0.85 17.79 5.19
N ASP A 131 1.51 18.17 4.09
CA ASP A 131 2.98 18.12 3.95
C ASP A 131 3.59 16.70 4.11
N ILE A 132 2.75 15.66 4.09
CA ILE A 132 3.15 14.26 4.09
C ILE A 132 2.72 13.64 2.77
N ASP A 133 3.71 13.22 2.00
CA ASP A 133 3.46 12.53 0.74
C ASP A 133 3.37 11.00 0.96
N ILE A 134 2.15 10.48 1.02
CA ILE A 134 1.88 9.04 1.17
C ILE A 134 1.69 8.31 -0.17
N LEU A 135 1.57 9.05 -1.28
CA LEU A 135 1.38 8.52 -2.66
C LEU A 135 2.52 8.87 -3.62
N GLU A 136 3.60 9.47 -3.11
CA GLU A 136 4.74 9.98 -3.90
C GLU A 136 4.34 11.00 -4.99
N ALA A 137 3.22 11.67 -4.77
CA ALA A 137 2.67 12.68 -5.64
C ALA A 137 3.23 14.06 -5.28
N LYS A 138 3.76 14.79 -6.27
CA LYS A 138 4.31 16.13 -6.07
C LYS A 138 3.25 17.11 -5.53
N TYR A 139 3.28 17.36 -4.22
CA TYR A 139 2.56 18.42 -3.51
C TYR A 139 1.06 18.47 -3.78
N GLU A 140 0.35 17.40 -3.46
CA GLU A 140 -1.11 17.42 -3.40
C GLU A 140 -1.58 17.00 -2.02
N PHE A 141 -2.58 17.71 -1.50
CA PHE A 141 -3.28 17.33 -0.28
C PHE A 141 -3.95 15.98 -0.52
N ILE A 142 -3.72 15.04 0.41
CA ILE A 142 -4.32 13.71 0.35
C ILE A 142 -5.26 13.59 1.53
N GLY A 143 -6.53 13.33 1.25
CA GLY A 143 -7.55 13.03 2.26
C GLY A 143 -8.11 11.63 2.04
N ILE A 144 -8.35 10.90 3.13
CA ILE A 144 -9.06 9.62 3.12
C ILE A 144 -10.37 9.84 3.86
N HIS A 145 -11.48 9.75 3.12
CA HIS A 145 -12.78 10.30 3.53
C HIS A 145 -13.44 9.49 4.65
N THR A 146 -13.53 8.17 4.53
CA THR A 146 -14.10 7.30 5.59
C THR A 146 -13.26 6.05 5.80
N ILE A 147 -12.84 5.86 7.05
CA ILE A 147 -12.05 4.74 7.52
C ILE A 147 -12.80 4.18 8.73
N PRO A 148 -13.58 3.10 8.58
CA PRO A 148 -14.22 2.45 9.72
C PRO A 148 -13.16 1.71 10.55
N VAL A 149 -13.31 1.74 11.86
CA VAL A 149 -12.39 1.15 12.85
C VAL A 149 -13.22 0.39 13.88
N ILE A 150 -12.86 -0.87 14.14
CA ILE A 150 -13.49 -1.69 15.18
C ILE A 150 -12.44 -2.48 15.94
N GLU A 151 -12.58 -2.57 17.27
CA GLU A 151 -11.88 -3.55 18.09
C GLU A 151 -12.64 -4.88 18.05
N MET A 152 -11.95 -5.95 17.66
CA MET A 152 -12.49 -7.30 17.61
C MET A 152 -12.45 -7.96 18.99
N GLU A 153 -13.17 -9.07 19.15
CA GLU A 153 -13.25 -9.82 20.44
C GLU A 153 -11.88 -10.30 20.96
N ASP A 154 -10.88 -10.46 20.08
CA ASP A 154 -9.52 -10.86 20.43
C ASP A 154 -8.60 -9.68 20.81
N GLY A 155 -9.14 -8.45 20.82
CA GLY A 155 -8.43 -7.21 21.13
C GLY A 155 -7.65 -6.62 19.94
N ASN A 156 -7.68 -7.26 18.78
CA ASN A 156 -7.08 -6.67 17.58
C ASN A 156 -8.01 -5.61 16.99
N ILE A 157 -7.43 -4.58 16.37
CA ILE A 157 -8.19 -3.60 15.59
C ILE A 157 -8.33 -4.10 14.17
N LEU A 158 -9.50 -3.94 13.59
CA LEU A 158 -9.73 -4.07 12.15
C LEU A 158 -10.15 -2.72 11.57
N THR A 159 -9.48 -2.34 10.49
CA THR A 159 -9.87 -1.19 9.67
C THR A 159 -9.78 -1.54 8.18
N LEU A 160 -10.40 -0.73 7.34
CA LEU A 160 -10.25 -0.83 5.89
C LEU A 160 -10.36 0.53 5.21
N PHE A 161 -9.88 0.60 3.98
CA PHE A 161 -10.19 1.69 3.05
C PHE A 161 -10.28 1.14 1.63
N ALA A 162 -11.04 1.84 0.77
CA ALA A 162 -11.07 1.60 -0.66
C ALA A 162 -10.33 2.72 -1.39
N GLU A 163 -9.84 2.46 -2.61
CA GLU A 163 -9.16 3.48 -3.42
C GLU A 163 -10.06 4.70 -3.68
N GLN A 164 -11.37 4.49 -3.85
CA GLN A 164 -12.36 5.55 -4.03
C GLN A 164 -12.54 6.45 -2.79
N ASP A 165 -12.05 6.03 -1.63
CA ASP A 165 -12.08 6.82 -0.40
C ASP A 165 -10.90 7.82 -0.37
N ILE A 166 -9.92 7.67 -1.27
CA ILE A 166 -8.75 8.55 -1.39
C ILE A 166 -9.08 9.71 -2.31
N PHE A 167 -8.88 10.92 -1.80
CA PHE A 167 -9.07 12.17 -2.52
C PHE A 167 -7.75 12.93 -2.61
N ILE A 168 -7.48 13.45 -3.80
CA ILE A 168 -6.27 14.22 -4.09
C ILE A 168 -6.69 15.60 -4.60
N GLY A 169 -6.15 16.66 -3.99
CA GLY A 169 -6.34 18.05 -4.44
C GLY A 169 -6.84 19.02 -3.36
N ALA A 170 -6.99 20.30 -3.72
CA ALA A 170 -7.22 21.42 -2.80
C ALA A 170 -8.64 21.51 -2.18
N GLY A 171 -9.42 20.44 -2.20
CA GLY A 171 -10.82 20.39 -1.76
C GLY A 171 -11.01 20.03 -0.28
N SER A 172 -10.18 20.56 0.64
CA SER A 172 -10.19 20.22 2.07
C SER A 172 -11.55 20.35 2.74
N ASP A 173 -12.37 21.31 2.28
CA ASP A 173 -13.67 21.64 2.88
C ASP A 173 -14.73 20.55 2.68
N THR A 174 -14.55 19.65 1.72
CA THR A 174 -15.42 18.48 1.50
C THR A 174 -14.93 17.21 2.17
N LEU A 175 -13.73 17.21 2.75
CA LEU A 175 -13.07 15.98 3.19
C LEU A 175 -13.32 15.68 4.66
N LEU A 176 -13.38 16.68 5.53
CA LEU A 176 -13.73 16.51 6.95
C LEU A 176 -15.25 16.34 7.12
N ASN A 177 -15.76 15.13 6.88
CA ASN A 177 -17.16 14.82 7.12
C ASN A 177 -17.41 14.34 8.56
N LEU A 178 -17.43 15.29 9.50
CA LEU A 178 -17.80 15.05 10.91
C LEU A 178 -19.33 14.97 11.13
N ASN A 179 -20.13 14.96 10.07
CA ASN A 179 -21.59 14.97 10.16
C ASN A 179 -22.20 13.80 9.39
N LEU A 180 -21.65 12.61 9.62
CA LEU A 180 -22.30 11.37 9.20
C LEU A 180 -23.61 11.23 9.98
N THR A 181 -24.69 10.92 9.27
CA THR A 181 -25.92 10.45 9.90
C THR A 181 -25.74 9.02 10.41
N ASN A 182 -26.52 8.61 11.42
CA ASN A 182 -26.52 7.22 11.89
C ASN A 182 -26.59 6.15 10.77
N PRO A 183 -27.45 6.26 9.74
CA PRO A 183 -27.44 5.32 8.62
C PRO A 183 -26.12 5.28 7.82
N GLN A 184 -25.47 6.43 7.63
CA GLN A 184 -24.18 6.50 6.92
C GLN A 184 -23.06 5.91 7.77
N PHE A 185 -23.03 6.22 9.07
CA PHE A 185 -22.10 5.62 10.01
C PHE A 185 -22.22 4.09 10.01
N ASN A 186 -23.44 3.58 10.15
CA ASN A 186 -23.68 2.13 10.15
C ASN A 186 -23.29 1.48 8.81
N LEU A 187 -23.55 2.16 7.68
CA LEU A 187 -23.13 1.66 6.38
C LEU A 187 -21.60 1.55 6.27
N GLU A 188 -20.85 2.52 6.79
CA GLU A 188 -19.39 2.44 6.84
C GLU A 188 -18.91 1.31 7.75
N MET A 189 -19.53 1.15 8.93
CA MET A 189 -19.21 0.06 9.85
C MET A 189 -19.50 -1.33 9.25
N ASP A 190 -20.61 -1.48 8.52
CA ASP A 190 -20.99 -2.73 7.85
C ASP A 190 -19.93 -3.19 6.82
N ARG A 191 -19.12 -2.28 6.27
CA ARG A 191 -18.01 -2.62 5.37
C ARG A 191 -17.00 -3.55 6.04
N LEU A 192 -16.78 -3.42 7.35
CA LEU A 192 -15.84 -4.26 8.11
C LEU A 192 -16.31 -5.72 8.22
N GLY A 193 -17.61 -5.98 8.02
CA GLY A 193 -18.17 -7.34 7.97
C GLY A 193 -17.96 -8.06 6.63
N THR A 194 -17.33 -7.43 5.64
CA THR A 194 -17.02 -8.06 4.36
C THR A 194 -15.87 -9.06 4.49
N GLU A 195 -15.91 -10.14 3.71
CA GLU A 195 -14.90 -11.20 3.77
C GLU A 195 -13.54 -10.68 3.29
N GLN A 196 -12.54 -10.78 4.17
CA GLN A 196 -11.16 -10.41 3.84
C GLN A 196 -10.61 -11.37 2.78
N PRO A 197 -9.86 -10.86 1.78
CA PRO A 197 -9.30 -11.70 0.75
C PRO A 197 -8.18 -12.57 1.33
N SER A 198 -8.25 -13.88 1.08
CA SER A 198 -7.20 -14.84 1.45
C SER A 198 -6.21 -15.12 0.31
N ASP A 199 -6.46 -14.60 -0.88
CA ASP A 199 -5.60 -14.72 -2.05
C ASP A 199 -5.57 -13.43 -2.89
N ALA A 200 -4.53 -13.28 -3.70
CA ALA A 200 -4.28 -12.09 -4.50
C ALA A 200 -5.38 -11.80 -5.54
N PHE A 201 -6.03 -12.82 -6.10
CA PHE A 201 -7.08 -12.62 -7.11
C PHE A 201 -8.38 -12.12 -6.48
N GLY A 202 -8.72 -12.62 -5.29
CA GLY A 202 -9.82 -12.09 -4.48
C GLY A 202 -9.58 -10.63 -4.12
N ALA A 203 -8.38 -10.31 -3.63
CA ALA A 203 -7.99 -8.97 -3.20
C ALA A 203 -8.10 -7.92 -4.33
N VAL A 204 -7.54 -8.23 -5.49
CA VAL A 204 -7.56 -7.34 -6.67
C VAL A 204 -8.98 -6.98 -7.14
N LYS A 205 -9.95 -7.89 -6.99
CA LYS A 205 -11.34 -7.65 -7.42
C LYS A 205 -12.09 -6.70 -6.49
N GLN A 206 -11.74 -6.69 -5.21
CA GLN A 206 -12.44 -5.88 -4.22
C GLN A 206 -12.02 -4.40 -4.28
N ASN A 207 -10.79 -4.10 -4.70
CA ASN A 207 -10.21 -2.75 -4.66
C ASN A 207 -10.27 -2.11 -3.25
N VAL A 208 -10.00 -2.94 -2.24
CA VAL A 208 -10.10 -2.61 -0.81
C VAL A 208 -8.85 -3.14 -0.11
N TRP A 209 -8.42 -2.42 0.92
CA TRP A 209 -7.30 -2.77 1.79
C TRP A 209 -7.81 -2.92 3.21
N PHE A 210 -7.66 -4.12 3.77
CA PHE A 210 -7.91 -4.43 5.17
C PHE A 210 -6.59 -4.36 5.93
N ILE A 211 -6.63 -3.74 7.11
CA ILE A 211 -5.51 -3.66 8.02
C ILE A 211 -5.97 -4.18 9.37
N THR A 212 -5.34 -5.26 9.83
CA THR A 212 -5.49 -5.77 11.19
C THR A 212 -4.29 -5.31 12.01
N ILE A 213 -4.54 -4.78 13.21
CA ILE A 213 -3.52 -4.21 14.10
C ILE A 213 -3.56 -4.97 15.42
N ASN A 214 -2.42 -5.53 15.83
CA ASN A 214 -2.23 -6.12 17.15
C ASN A 214 -1.35 -5.20 17.98
N HIS A 215 -1.89 -4.69 19.08
CA HIS A 215 -1.21 -3.77 19.97
C HIS A 215 -0.09 -4.37 20.82
N ASN A 216 0.19 -5.68 20.75
CA ASN A 216 1.21 -6.34 21.56
C ASN A 216 1.13 -6.06 23.09
N ASN A 217 -0.06 -5.68 23.59
CA ASN A 217 -0.36 -5.25 24.96
C ASN A 217 0.18 -3.85 25.37
N THR A 218 0.49 -3.00 24.39
CA THR A 218 1.10 -1.67 24.53
C THR A 218 0.27 -0.62 23.76
N ILE A 219 -0.97 -0.39 24.20
CA ILE A 219 -1.98 0.44 23.50
C ILE A 219 -1.52 1.88 23.17
N SER A 220 -0.58 2.42 23.95
CA SER A 220 -0.04 3.77 23.74
C SER A 220 1.24 3.82 22.89
N ASP A 221 1.87 2.68 22.59
CA ASP A 221 3.09 2.60 21.78
C ASP A 221 2.81 1.98 20.41
N ILE A 222 2.33 2.81 19.48
CA ILE A 222 1.95 2.40 18.13
C ILE A 222 3.13 1.84 17.32
N TYR A 223 4.37 2.11 17.73
CA TYR A 223 5.55 1.72 16.99
C TYR A 223 5.95 0.26 17.21
N ASP A 224 5.42 -0.38 18.26
CA ASP A 224 5.56 -1.82 18.48
C ASP A 224 4.34 -2.65 18.04
N ASP A 225 3.26 -2.01 17.57
CA ASP A 225 2.10 -2.66 16.97
C ASP A 225 2.51 -3.56 15.78
N GLU A 226 1.92 -4.75 15.68
CA GLU A 226 2.00 -5.60 14.48
C GLU A 226 0.82 -5.31 13.55
N PHE A 227 1.14 -4.80 12.37
CA PHE A 227 0.17 -4.54 11.31
C PHE A 227 0.17 -5.69 10.31
N THR A 228 -1.01 -6.18 9.94
CA THR A 228 -1.20 -7.18 8.87
C THR A 228 -2.11 -6.60 7.80
N ILE A 229 -1.62 -6.54 6.56
CA ILE A 229 -2.34 -6.00 5.41
C ILE A 229 -2.84 -7.13 4.50
N ASN A 230 -4.13 -7.10 4.18
CA ASN A 230 -4.77 -7.93 3.16
C ASN A 230 -5.56 -7.03 2.21
N GLY A 231 -5.20 -7.01 0.93
CA GLY A 231 -5.88 -6.10 0.01
C GLY A 231 -5.23 -6.03 -1.35
N GLY A 232 -5.88 -5.31 -2.26
CA GLY A 232 -5.40 -5.17 -3.62
C GLY A 232 -6.17 -4.10 -4.37
N GLY A 233 -5.61 -3.68 -5.49
CA GLY A 233 -6.17 -2.63 -6.32
C GLY A 233 -5.74 -2.70 -7.78
N GLN A 234 -6.21 -1.73 -8.56
CA GLN A 234 -6.01 -1.66 -10.00
C GLN A 234 -5.65 -0.24 -10.40
N ILE A 235 -4.49 -0.05 -11.00
CA ILE A 235 -4.08 1.24 -11.55
C ILE A 235 -4.21 1.20 -13.06
N VAL A 236 -4.97 2.14 -13.61
CA VAL A 236 -5.08 2.30 -15.06
C VAL A 236 -4.07 3.33 -15.54
N GLU A 237 -3.14 2.88 -16.38
CA GLU A 237 -2.15 3.73 -17.01
C GLU A 237 -2.57 4.06 -18.44
N PHE A 238 -2.76 5.34 -18.72
CA PHE A 238 -2.99 5.84 -20.07
C PHE A 238 -1.86 6.75 -20.51
N THR A 239 -1.25 6.42 -21.65
CA THR A 239 -0.37 7.32 -22.38
C THR A 239 -0.93 7.55 -23.79
N SER A 240 -0.33 8.48 -24.53
CA SER A 240 -0.72 8.73 -25.93
C SER A 240 -0.50 7.53 -26.87
N VAL A 241 0.26 6.51 -26.44
CA VAL A 241 0.68 5.37 -27.28
C VAL A 241 0.43 4.00 -26.65
N SER A 242 0.00 3.94 -25.39
CA SER A 242 -0.29 2.70 -24.67
C SER A 242 -1.37 2.91 -23.62
N SER A 243 -2.19 1.88 -23.41
CA SER A 243 -3.12 1.77 -22.30
C SER A 243 -2.84 0.48 -21.55
N GLY A 244 -2.79 0.51 -20.22
CA GLY A 244 -2.62 -0.70 -19.45
C GLY A 244 -3.32 -0.65 -18.11
N ILE A 245 -3.49 -1.83 -17.54
CA ILE A 245 -3.97 -2.01 -16.18
C ILE A 245 -2.86 -2.74 -15.42
N LEU A 246 -2.46 -2.17 -14.30
CA LEU A 246 -1.62 -2.86 -13.32
C LEU A 246 -2.49 -3.28 -12.13
N TYR A 247 -2.56 -4.57 -11.92
CA TYR A 247 -3.18 -5.17 -10.74
C TYR A 247 -2.12 -5.40 -9.69
N HIS A 248 -2.43 -5.14 -8.43
CA HIS A 248 -1.54 -5.42 -7.32
C HIS A 248 -2.31 -5.89 -6.09
N ALA A 249 -1.67 -6.72 -5.27
CA ALA A 249 -2.23 -7.19 -4.01
C ALA A 249 -1.13 -7.51 -3.00
N MET A 250 -1.51 -7.45 -1.72
CA MET A 250 -0.75 -7.94 -0.60
C MET A 250 -1.64 -8.87 0.22
N ILE A 251 -1.10 -10.03 0.59
CA ILE A 251 -1.79 -11.00 1.43
C ILE A 251 -0.91 -11.34 2.61
N GLY A 252 -1.43 -11.11 3.81
CA GLY A 252 -0.72 -11.30 5.07
C GLY A 252 0.58 -10.49 5.15
N ALA A 253 0.66 -9.34 4.48
CA ALA A 253 1.86 -8.51 4.51
C ALA A 253 1.99 -7.89 5.90
N LYS A 254 2.99 -8.33 6.66
CA LYS A 254 3.18 -7.93 8.06
C LYS A 254 4.29 -6.93 8.22
N PHE A 255 4.12 -5.96 9.12
CA PHE A 255 5.21 -5.11 9.57
C PHE A 255 5.05 -4.71 11.04
N ILE A 256 6.18 -4.42 11.68
CA ILE A 256 6.28 -3.79 13.00
C ILE A 256 7.33 -2.69 12.82
N HIS A 257 6.97 -1.43 13.05
CA HIS A 257 7.84 -0.29 12.71
C HIS A 257 9.20 -0.40 13.43
N ASN A 258 9.19 -0.64 14.74
CA ASN A 258 10.40 -0.78 15.55
C ASN A 258 11.25 -2.02 15.21
N THR A 259 10.71 -2.99 14.49
CA THR A 259 11.47 -4.17 14.03
C THR A 259 12.11 -3.93 12.67
N CYS A 260 11.35 -3.35 11.74
CA CYS A 260 11.75 -3.22 10.35
C CYS A 260 11.11 -2.01 9.69
N GLU A 261 11.93 -1.01 9.42
CA GLU A 261 11.48 0.24 8.83
C GLU A 261 11.46 0.19 7.29
N VAL A 262 12.18 -0.74 6.66
CA VAL A 262 12.49 -0.69 5.21
C VAL A 262 11.71 -1.68 4.34
N ASN A 263 11.11 -2.72 4.91
CA ASN A 263 10.27 -3.69 4.20
C ASN A 263 9.31 -4.43 5.15
N PRO A 264 8.26 -5.09 4.64
CA PRO A 264 7.43 -5.98 5.45
C PRO A 264 8.24 -7.20 5.90
N ILE A 265 7.97 -7.70 7.09
CA ILE A 265 8.71 -8.83 7.70
C ILE A 265 8.16 -10.20 7.27
N ALA A 266 6.93 -10.26 6.76
CA ALA A 266 6.31 -11.48 6.27
C ALA A 266 5.17 -11.17 5.27
N GLY A 267 4.62 -12.21 4.67
CA GLY A 267 3.51 -12.13 3.71
C GLY A 267 3.97 -12.15 2.27
N VAL A 268 3.00 -11.94 1.38
CA VAL A 268 3.22 -12.01 -0.07
C VAL A 268 2.69 -10.79 -0.78
N GLY A 269 3.39 -10.40 -1.85
CA GLY A 269 2.97 -9.37 -2.78
C GLY A 269 2.72 -9.97 -4.16
N PHE A 270 1.72 -9.48 -4.86
CA PHE A 270 1.41 -9.88 -6.23
C PHE A 270 1.28 -8.65 -7.10
N ILE A 271 1.90 -8.66 -8.28
CA ILE A 271 1.68 -7.65 -9.32
C ILE A 271 1.40 -8.36 -10.64
N GLN A 272 0.38 -7.90 -11.37
CA GLN A 272 0.08 -8.32 -12.72
C GLN A 272 -0.04 -7.10 -13.62
N ASN A 273 0.74 -7.09 -14.69
CA ASN A 273 0.76 -6.05 -15.69
C ASN A 273 0.06 -6.54 -16.97
N LEU A 274 -0.94 -5.78 -17.42
CA LEU A 274 -1.62 -5.93 -18.69
C LEU A 274 -1.54 -4.60 -19.45
N LYS A 275 -0.50 -4.40 -20.24
CA LYS A 275 -0.30 -3.19 -21.07
C LYS A 275 -0.51 -3.52 -22.55
N ALA A 276 -1.36 -2.77 -23.22
CA ALA A 276 -1.63 -2.86 -24.66
C ALA A 276 -1.20 -1.55 -25.34
N GLY A 277 -0.26 -1.66 -26.28
CA GLY A 277 0.18 -0.56 -27.14
C GLY A 277 0.61 -1.09 -28.51
N THR A 278 1.79 -0.71 -28.99
CA THR A 278 2.38 -1.29 -30.21
C THR A 278 2.72 -2.79 -30.06
N LYS A 279 2.88 -3.26 -28.83
CA LYS A 279 3.01 -4.66 -28.44
C LYS A 279 2.14 -4.91 -27.21
N LEU A 280 1.81 -6.18 -26.97
CA LEU A 280 1.14 -6.61 -25.73
C LEU A 280 2.21 -6.97 -24.70
N ASP A 281 2.24 -6.22 -23.61
CA ASP A 281 3.15 -6.43 -22.48
C ASP A 281 2.36 -7.10 -21.35
N LEU A 282 2.67 -8.37 -21.13
CA LEU A 282 2.13 -9.17 -20.04
C LEU A 282 3.24 -9.53 -19.07
N GLY A 283 2.94 -9.47 -17.78
CA GLY A 283 3.86 -9.96 -16.76
C GLY A 283 3.14 -10.17 -15.44
N HIS A 284 3.53 -11.20 -14.72
CA HIS A 284 3.10 -11.45 -13.35
C HIS A 284 4.35 -11.59 -12.49
N ILE A 285 4.24 -11.18 -11.25
CA ILE A 285 5.25 -11.39 -10.23
C ILE A 285 4.60 -11.73 -8.91
N PHE A 286 5.22 -12.67 -8.22
CA PHE A 286 4.91 -13.08 -6.87
C PHE A 286 6.14 -12.83 -6.00
N LEU A 287 5.94 -12.03 -4.95
CA LEU A 287 6.95 -11.55 -4.05
C LEU A 287 6.71 -12.16 -2.68
N ASN A 288 7.78 -12.62 -2.04
CA ASN A 288 7.79 -13.02 -0.64
C ASN A 288 8.55 -11.97 0.16
N PHE A 289 7.86 -11.40 1.15
CA PHE A 289 8.47 -10.51 2.13
C PHE A 289 9.22 -11.33 3.20
N HIS A 290 10.17 -10.69 3.88
CA HIS A 290 11.05 -11.37 4.84
C HIS A 290 11.63 -10.42 5.90
N ASP A 291 12.04 -10.97 7.02
CA ASP A 291 12.52 -10.27 8.22
C ASP A 291 13.97 -9.74 8.15
N LYS A 292 14.62 -9.78 6.99
CA LYS A 292 16.03 -9.37 6.84
C LYS A 292 16.29 -7.85 6.91
N CYS A 293 15.24 -7.04 6.84
CA CYS A 293 15.32 -5.57 6.89
C CYS A 293 16.38 -4.96 5.97
N ASP A 294 16.41 -5.42 4.71
CA ASP A 294 17.34 -4.96 3.69
C ASP A 294 16.66 -4.15 2.57
N GLY A 295 15.37 -3.82 2.75
CA GLY A 295 14.58 -3.05 1.80
C GLY A 295 14.18 -3.83 0.56
N LYS A 296 14.19 -5.17 0.62
CA LYS A 296 13.95 -6.05 -0.53
C LYS A 296 12.83 -7.05 -0.27
N ALA A 297 12.33 -7.61 -1.38
CA ALA A 297 11.49 -8.80 -1.39
C ALA A 297 12.08 -9.86 -2.32
N TYR A 298 11.85 -11.12 -2.01
CA TYR A 298 12.29 -12.24 -2.84
C TYR A 298 11.23 -12.56 -3.89
N VAL A 299 11.61 -12.58 -5.16
CA VAL A 299 10.73 -12.96 -6.26
C VAL A 299 10.64 -14.48 -6.33
N GLU A 300 9.53 -15.05 -5.86
CA GLU A 300 9.30 -16.49 -5.93
C GLU A 300 9.02 -16.92 -7.37
N PHE A 301 8.19 -16.14 -8.07
CA PHE A 301 7.78 -16.44 -9.43
C PHE A 301 7.58 -15.15 -10.22
N ALA A 302 8.06 -15.15 -11.46
CA ALA A 302 7.88 -14.08 -12.42
C ALA A 302 7.70 -14.65 -13.82
N ASN A 303 6.85 -14.04 -14.63
CA ASN A 303 6.64 -14.44 -16.02
C ASN A 303 6.55 -13.23 -16.96
N GLY A 304 6.49 -13.50 -18.26
CA GLY A 304 6.37 -12.47 -19.28
C GLY A 304 7.58 -11.53 -19.26
N LYS A 305 7.34 -10.22 -19.19
CA LYS A 305 8.41 -9.20 -19.20
C LYS A 305 9.32 -9.21 -17.95
N TYR A 306 8.89 -9.87 -16.87
CA TYR A 306 9.64 -9.96 -15.61
C TYR A 306 10.41 -11.27 -15.45
N LEU A 307 10.47 -12.13 -16.48
CA LEU A 307 10.98 -13.50 -16.38
C LEU A 307 12.38 -13.60 -15.75
N THR A 308 13.23 -12.61 -15.99
CA THR A 308 14.62 -12.52 -15.49
C THR A 308 14.71 -12.20 -13.99
N SER A 309 13.61 -11.75 -13.38
CA SER A 309 13.51 -11.47 -11.94
C SER A 309 13.29 -12.74 -11.10
N ASN A 310 12.98 -13.89 -11.71
CA ASN A 310 12.78 -15.15 -11.00
C ASN A 310 13.91 -15.46 -10.03
N HIS A 311 13.56 -15.80 -8.79
CA HIS A 311 14.47 -16.22 -7.73
C HIS A 311 15.56 -15.19 -7.40
N ARG A 312 15.21 -13.91 -7.48
CA ARG A 312 16.10 -12.79 -7.13
C ARG A 312 15.43 -11.88 -6.12
N ASN A 313 16.25 -11.14 -5.38
CA ASN A 313 15.74 -10.04 -4.56
C ASN A 313 15.55 -8.81 -5.43
N VAL A 314 14.42 -8.13 -5.25
CA VAL A 314 14.11 -6.85 -5.88
C VAL A 314 13.98 -5.79 -4.79
N ASN A 315 14.44 -4.58 -5.09
CA ASN A 315 14.33 -3.47 -4.15
C ASN A 315 12.88 -2.99 -4.09
N LEU A 316 12.38 -2.80 -2.88
CA LEU A 316 11.04 -2.26 -2.64
C LEU A 316 11.04 -0.74 -2.66
N ASN A 317 12.17 -0.12 -2.29
CA ASN A 317 12.36 1.34 -2.25
C ASN A 317 11.19 2.08 -1.58
N PHE A 318 10.73 1.62 -0.41
CA PHE A 318 9.62 2.25 0.30
C PHE A 318 9.95 3.65 0.87
N TYR A 319 11.23 4.07 0.78
CA TYR A 319 11.76 5.38 1.18
C TYR A 319 12.22 6.22 -0.01
#